data_AF-A0A9J7MXJ9-F1
#
_entry.id   AF-A0A9J7MXJ9-F1
#
_cell.length_a   1.000
_cell.length_b   1.000
_cell.length_c   1.000
_cell.angle_alpha   90.00
_cell.angle_beta   90.00
_cell.angle_gamma   90.00
#
_symmetry.space_group_name_H-M   'P 1'
#
loop_
_entity.id
_entity.type
_entity.pdbx_description
1 polymer ?
#
loop_
_entity_poly.entity_id
_entity_poly.type
_entity_poly.pdbx_seq_one_letter_code
_entity_poly.pdbx_strand_id
1 'polypeptide(L)'
;MMRFMPLLAVLFVAFCSDGAHALPTVNKRVQNEVEKSNVADPMSEWNLALHGPMEARQTTGDCRLAGYRKRIAMPWCHTATVLINACRGHCESETALSSDATVQASGGLHVYTTRGSCCTIATTHQVTFSMYCWSGVRTYTIESAASCACGVCDYNQ
;
A
#
# COMPACT_ATOMS: atom_id res chain seq x y z
N MET A 1 -25.04 54.57 -18.54
CA MET A 1 -23.73 55.23 -18.69
C MET A 1 -22.68 54.14 -18.46
N MET A 2 -22.29 53.31 -19.42
CA MET A 2 -21.57 53.52 -20.69
C MET A 2 -20.10 53.96 -20.51
N ARG A 3 -19.22 52.94 -20.66
CA ARG A 3 -17.81 52.92 -21.13
C ARG A 3 -16.72 53.43 -20.15
N PHE A 4 -15.46 53.00 -20.17
CA PHE A 4 -14.59 52.51 -21.26
C PHE A 4 -13.46 51.61 -20.72
N MET A 5 -13.14 50.53 -21.44
CA MET A 5 -11.80 49.89 -21.46
C MET A 5 -10.81 50.80 -22.21
N PRO A 6 -9.49 50.58 -22.04
CA PRO A 6 -8.69 50.36 -23.24
C PRO A 6 -7.74 49.15 -23.16
N LEU A 7 -7.68 48.47 -24.30
CA LEU A 7 -6.68 47.50 -24.76
C LEU A 7 -5.51 48.23 -25.47
N LEU A 8 -4.45 47.46 -25.78
CA LEU A 8 -3.27 47.69 -26.67
C LEU A 8 -1.97 48.04 -25.93
N ALA A 9 -1.02 47.12 -25.75
CA ALA A 9 -0.16 46.40 -26.72
C ALA A 9 1.04 47.23 -27.19
N VAL A 10 2.24 46.87 -26.74
CA VAL A 10 3.51 47.13 -27.44
C VAL A 10 4.44 45.93 -27.27
N LEU A 11 4.75 45.32 -28.41
CA LEU A 11 5.83 44.35 -28.64
C LEU A 11 7.19 45.06 -28.58
N PHE A 12 8.20 44.44 -27.96
CA PHE A 12 9.58 44.62 -28.39
C PHE A 12 10.31 43.28 -28.38
N VAL A 13 10.84 42.94 -29.55
CA VAL A 13 11.66 41.78 -29.88
C VAL A 13 13.03 42.33 -30.29
N ALA A 14 14.12 41.78 -29.76
CA ALA A 14 15.46 41.70 -30.38
C ALA A 14 16.46 41.13 -29.34
N PHE A 15 17.02 39.92 -29.52
CA PHE A 15 18.29 39.60 -30.23
C PHE A 15 19.52 40.22 -29.53
N CYS A 16 20.69 39.60 -29.32
CA CYS A 16 21.38 38.36 -29.68
C CYS A 16 22.62 38.26 -28.75
N SER A 17 23.15 37.05 -28.53
CA SER A 17 24.59 36.74 -28.29
C SER A 17 24.69 35.22 -28.20
N ASP A 18 24.78 34.52 -29.33
CA ASP A 18 26.04 34.05 -29.96
C ASP A 18 26.87 33.10 -29.09
N GLY A 19 26.84 31.84 -29.49
CA GLY A 19 27.57 30.72 -28.90
C GLY A 19 27.62 29.59 -29.92
N ALA A 20 28.30 29.86 -31.03
CA ALA A 20 28.54 28.91 -32.11
C ALA A 20 29.44 27.76 -31.63
N HIS A 21 28.94 26.53 -31.69
CA HIS A 21 29.79 25.35 -31.88
C HIS A 21 29.16 24.43 -32.93
N ALA A 22 30.02 24.04 -33.87
CA ALA A 22 29.69 23.51 -35.18
C ALA A 22 28.98 22.15 -35.16
N LEU A 23 27.98 22.01 -36.03
CA LEU A 23 27.40 20.75 -36.46
C LEU A 23 28.39 19.99 -37.36
N PRO A 24 28.63 18.69 -37.13
CA PRO A 24 29.30 17.85 -38.12
C PRO A 24 28.35 17.57 -39.30
N THR A 25 28.89 17.74 -40.49
CA THR A 25 28.25 17.52 -41.79
C THR A 25 27.78 16.07 -41.94
N VAL A 26 26.50 15.90 -42.30
CA VAL A 26 25.93 14.62 -42.77
C VAL A 26 26.57 14.26 -44.11
N ASN A 27 27.49 13.28 -44.10
CA ASN A 27 28.01 12.65 -45.31
C ASN A 27 27.16 11.41 -45.62
N LYS A 28 26.37 11.48 -46.69
CA LYS A 28 25.74 10.30 -47.30
C LYS A 28 26.81 9.51 -48.04
N ARG A 29 27.32 8.45 -47.41
CA ARG A 29 27.89 7.32 -48.14
C ARG A 29 27.37 6.03 -47.52
N VAL A 30 26.49 5.37 -48.25
CA VAL A 30 26.09 3.98 -48.05
C VAL A 30 27.34 3.11 -48.14
N GLN A 31 27.63 2.37 -47.08
CA GLN A 31 28.25 1.05 -47.18
C GLN A 31 27.89 0.25 -45.92
N ASN A 32 27.31 -0.93 -46.16
CA ASN A 32 26.88 -1.91 -45.19
C ASN A 32 28.03 -2.30 -44.26
N GLU A 33 27.87 -2.07 -42.95
CA GLU A 33 28.48 -2.90 -41.92
C GLU A 33 27.41 -3.21 -40.87
N VAL A 34 27.07 -4.50 -40.77
CA VAL A 34 26.25 -5.04 -39.69
C VAL A 34 27.11 -4.99 -38.44
N GLU A 35 27.04 -3.87 -37.72
CA GLU A 35 27.60 -3.78 -36.38
C GLU A 35 26.71 -4.61 -35.45
N LYS A 36 27.22 -5.79 -35.09
CA LYS A 36 26.62 -6.67 -34.08
C LYS A 36 26.72 -5.97 -32.72
N SER A 37 25.80 -5.05 -32.48
CA SER A 37 25.56 -4.50 -31.16
C SER A 37 25.10 -5.65 -30.28
N ASN A 38 25.93 -6.03 -29.31
CA ASN A 38 25.52 -6.89 -28.21
C ASN A 38 24.59 -6.06 -27.30
N VAL A 39 23.40 -5.74 -27.80
CA VAL A 39 22.29 -5.32 -26.95
C VAL A 39 21.94 -6.56 -26.15
N ALA A 40 22.30 -6.55 -24.87
CA ALA A 40 21.79 -7.53 -23.93
C ALA A 40 20.26 -7.54 -24.08
N ASP A 41 19.73 -8.72 -24.43
CA ASP A 41 18.32 -8.94 -24.62
C ASP A 41 17.57 -8.49 -23.35
N PRO A 42 16.69 -7.47 -23.41
CA PRO A 42 15.99 -6.98 -22.23
C PRO A 42 15.14 -8.08 -21.57
N MET A 43 14.81 -9.18 -22.27
CA MET A 43 14.15 -10.36 -21.69
C MET A 43 15.07 -11.22 -20.80
N SER A 44 16.39 -11.15 -20.96
CA SER A 44 17.34 -11.93 -20.15
C SER A 44 17.50 -11.39 -18.72
N GLU A 45 17.34 -10.09 -18.54
CA GLU A 45 17.37 -9.42 -17.22
C GLU A 45 16.11 -9.77 -16.39
N TRP A 46 14.94 -9.86 -17.05
CA TRP A 46 13.71 -10.36 -16.44
C TRP A 46 13.79 -11.84 -16.05
N ASN A 47 14.43 -12.68 -16.87
CA ASN A 47 14.60 -14.10 -16.57
C ASN A 47 15.51 -14.34 -15.36
N LEU A 48 16.52 -13.48 -15.11
CA LEU A 48 17.37 -13.57 -13.93
C LEU A 48 16.63 -13.15 -12.65
N ALA A 49 15.77 -12.14 -12.73
CA ALA A 49 14.92 -11.72 -11.61
C ALA A 49 13.86 -12.77 -11.26
N LEU A 50 13.38 -13.55 -12.23
CA LEU A 50 12.37 -14.61 -12.04
C LEU A 50 12.93 -15.96 -11.59
N HIS A 51 14.23 -16.22 -11.78
CA HIS A 51 14.85 -17.54 -11.51
C HIS A 51 16.00 -17.51 -10.50
N GLY A 52 16.42 -16.32 -10.03
CA GLY A 52 17.20 -16.23 -8.80
C GLY A 52 16.35 -16.77 -7.64
N PRO A 53 16.94 -17.36 -6.59
CA PRO A 53 16.22 -17.52 -5.35
C PRO A 53 15.80 -16.11 -4.92
N MET A 54 14.55 -15.73 -5.19
CA MET A 54 13.89 -14.69 -4.44
C MET A 54 13.90 -15.24 -3.03
N GLU A 55 14.95 -14.92 -2.29
CA GLU A 55 14.90 -14.92 -0.84
C GLU A 55 13.82 -13.88 -0.55
N ALA A 56 12.58 -14.37 -0.50
CA ALA A 56 11.45 -13.61 -0.02
C ALA A 56 11.95 -13.01 1.27
N ARG A 57 12.23 -11.71 1.23
CA ARG A 57 12.65 -11.01 2.43
C ARG A 57 11.43 -11.11 3.31
N GLN A 58 11.41 -12.10 4.19
CA GLN A 58 10.36 -12.32 5.16
C GLN A 58 10.48 -11.16 6.13
N THR A 59 9.90 -10.03 5.75
CA THR A 59 9.62 -8.93 6.65
C THR A 59 8.53 -9.44 7.56
N THR A 60 8.93 -10.09 8.66
CA THR A 60 8.02 -10.47 9.75
C THR A 60 7.12 -9.27 10.03
N GLY A 61 5.84 -9.37 9.63
CA GLY A 61 4.92 -8.23 9.65
C GLY A 61 4.85 -7.58 11.03
N ASP A 62 4.74 -6.25 11.07
CA ASP A 62 4.59 -5.51 12.33
C ASP A 62 3.11 -5.56 12.77
N CYS A 63 2.67 -6.67 13.36
CA CYS A 63 1.34 -6.81 13.96
C CYS A 63 1.44 -6.91 15.49
N ARG A 64 0.90 -5.92 16.20
CA ARG A 64 1.12 -5.79 17.65
C ARG A 64 -0.09 -5.22 18.38
N LEU A 65 -0.06 -5.37 19.70
CA LEU A 65 -1.05 -4.79 20.60
C LEU A 65 -0.98 -3.26 20.59
N ALA A 66 -2.15 -2.63 20.63
CA ALA A 66 -2.33 -1.20 20.75
C ALA A 66 -3.41 -0.90 21.81
N GLY A 67 -3.09 -0.06 22.79
CA GLY A 67 -4.05 0.39 23.79
C GLY A 67 -5.06 1.38 23.21
N TYR A 68 -6.33 1.23 23.59
CA TYR A 68 -7.45 2.09 23.18
C TYR A 68 -8.34 2.46 24.37
N ARG A 69 -8.90 3.67 24.34
CA ARG A 69 -9.87 4.16 25.33
C ARG A 69 -11.29 3.92 24.83
N LYS A 70 -12.00 2.96 25.41
CA LYS A 70 -13.40 2.67 25.09
C LYS A 70 -14.31 3.40 26.07
N ARG A 71 -15.17 4.28 25.57
CA ARG A 71 -16.26 4.88 26.36
C ARG A 71 -17.45 3.93 26.35
N ILE A 72 -17.97 3.62 27.52
CA ILE A 72 -19.09 2.70 27.73
C ILE A 72 -20.22 3.48 28.38
N ALA A 73 -21.36 3.53 27.69
CA ALA A 73 -22.58 4.15 28.17
C ALA A 73 -23.63 3.05 28.34
N MET A 74 -24.18 2.93 29.56
CA MET A 74 -25.26 2.02 29.89
C MET A 74 -26.44 2.83 30.42
N PRO A 75 -27.70 2.47 30.07
CA PRO A 75 -28.87 3.13 30.63
C PRO A 75 -28.83 3.13 32.16
N TRP A 76 -29.15 4.27 32.77
CA TRP A 76 -29.18 4.46 34.22
C TRP A 76 -27.84 4.29 34.96
N CYS A 77 -26.72 4.39 34.22
CA CYS A 77 -25.36 4.37 34.75
C CYS A 77 -24.54 5.56 34.23
N HIS A 78 -23.58 6.02 35.03
CA HIS A 78 -22.60 7.00 34.56
C HIS A 78 -21.69 6.38 33.50
N THR A 79 -21.30 7.18 32.50
CA THR A 79 -20.38 6.73 31.45
C THR A 79 -19.02 6.37 32.06
N ALA A 80 -18.54 5.18 31.73
CA ALA A 80 -17.20 4.72 32.09
C ALA A 80 -16.24 4.86 30.91
N THR A 81 -14.96 5.09 31.20
CA THR A 81 -13.88 4.97 30.20
C THR A 81 -13.00 3.81 30.62
N VAL A 82 -12.92 2.80 29.77
CA VAL A 82 -12.15 1.58 30.02
C VAL A 82 -10.97 1.53 29.05
N LEU A 83 -9.80 1.16 29.56
CA LEU A 83 -8.63 0.89 28.73
C LEU A 83 -8.69 -0.57 28.28
N ILE A 84 -8.69 -0.76 26.97
CA ILE A 84 -8.65 -2.09 26.34
C ILE A 84 -7.50 -2.13 25.35
N ASN A 85 -7.10 -3.32 24.95
CA ASN A 85 -6.18 -3.51 23.85
C ASN A 85 -6.95 -3.90 22.59
N ALA A 86 -6.41 -3.46 21.46
CA ALA A 86 -6.77 -3.86 20.11
C ALA A 86 -5.49 -4.26 19.36
N CYS A 87 -5.63 -4.68 18.10
CA CYS A 87 -4.50 -4.98 17.23
C CYS A 87 -4.29 -3.86 16.21
N ARG A 88 -3.03 -3.48 16.00
CA ARG A 88 -2.63 -2.52 14.97
C ARG A 88 -1.35 -3.00 14.32
N GLY A 89 -1.33 -2.96 12.99
CA GLY A 89 -0.15 -3.40 12.27
C GLY A 89 -0.29 -3.54 10.77
N HIS A 90 0.76 -4.06 10.17
CA HIS A 90 0.83 -4.48 8.78
C HIS A 90 1.20 -5.96 8.69
N CYS A 91 0.64 -6.64 7.69
CA CYS A 91 0.91 -8.03 7.38
C CYS A 91 1.24 -8.14 5.89
N GLU A 92 2.15 -9.06 5.56
CA GLU A 92 2.59 -9.26 4.19
C GLU A 92 1.44 -9.70 3.28
N SER A 93 1.48 -9.20 2.05
CA SER A 93 0.63 -9.67 0.97
C SER A 93 1.47 -9.82 -0.29
N GLU A 94 1.19 -10.89 -1.04
CA GLU A 94 1.90 -11.24 -2.25
C GLU A 94 0.90 -11.57 -3.36
N THR A 95 1.27 -11.24 -4.59
CA THR A 95 0.55 -11.67 -5.79
C THR A 95 1.55 -12.26 -6.76
N ALA A 96 1.25 -13.46 -7.22
CA ALA A 96 2.06 -14.19 -8.18
C ALA A 96 1.18 -14.69 -9.32
N LEU A 97 1.83 -15.12 -10.41
CA LEU A 97 1.14 -15.88 -11.45
C LEU A 97 0.62 -17.19 -10.86
N SER A 98 -0.61 -17.53 -11.24
CA SER A 98 -1.24 -18.80 -10.88
C SER A 98 -0.49 -19.97 -11.53
N SER A 99 -0.51 -21.12 -10.87
CA SER A 99 0.00 -22.37 -11.47
C SER A 99 -0.81 -22.75 -12.72
N ASP A 100 -0.19 -23.46 -13.66
CA ASP A 100 -0.87 -23.94 -14.87
C ASP A 100 -2.15 -24.74 -14.55
N ALA A 101 -2.12 -25.55 -13.50
CA ALA A 101 -3.28 -26.31 -13.04
C ALA A 101 -4.44 -25.40 -12.62
N THR A 102 -4.16 -24.31 -11.88
CA THR A 102 -5.15 -23.32 -11.48
C THR A 102 -5.71 -22.57 -12.69
N VAL A 103 -4.84 -22.17 -13.62
CA VAL A 103 -5.24 -21.47 -14.85
C VAL A 103 -6.14 -22.37 -15.70
N GLN A 104 -5.75 -23.63 -15.94
CA GLN A 104 -6.54 -24.59 -16.71
C GLN A 104 -7.89 -24.91 -16.04
N ALA A 105 -7.90 -25.16 -14.73
CA ALA A 105 -9.13 -25.43 -13.99
C ALA A 105 -10.13 -24.27 -14.01
N SER A 106 -9.63 -23.03 -14.10
CA SER A 106 -10.45 -21.83 -14.21
C SER A 106 -10.86 -21.47 -15.65
N GLY A 107 -10.46 -22.24 -16.66
CA GLY A 107 -10.69 -21.91 -18.06
C GLY A 107 -9.94 -20.66 -18.53
N GLY A 108 -8.78 -20.38 -17.93
CA GLY A 108 -7.96 -19.19 -18.24
C GLY A 108 -8.33 -17.92 -17.49
N LEU A 109 -9.30 -17.98 -16.56
CA LEU A 109 -9.80 -16.79 -15.85
C LEU A 109 -8.97 -16.40 -14.60
N HIS A 110 -8.36 -17.36 -13.91
CA HIS A 110 -7.53 -17.12 -12.72
C HIS A 110 -6.04 -17.11 -13.07
N VAL A 111 -5.58 -16.05 -13.74
CA VAL A 111 -4.16 -15.88 -14.14
C VAL A 111 -3.27 -15.47 -12.96
N TYR A 112 -3.85 -14.85 -11.93
CA TYR A 112 -3.14 -14.41 -10.73
C TYR A 112 -3.69 -15.09 -9.49
N THR A 113 -2.79 -15.38 -8.55
CA THR A 113 -3.12 -15.84 -7.21
C THR A 113 -2.55 -14.85 -6.20
N THR A 114 -3.41 -14.32 -5.35
CA THR A 114 -3.04 -13.36 -4.30
C THR A 114 -3.21 -14.02 -2.93
N ARG A 115 -2.21 -13.85 -2.07
CA ARG A 115 -2.28 -14.20 -0.65
C ARG A 115 -2.12 -12.92 0.16
N GLY A 116 -3.12 -12.63 0.98
CA GLY A 116 -3.10 -11.49 1.88
C GLY A 116 -3.47 -11.92 3.29
N SER A 117 -2.84 -11.29 4.28
CA SER A 117 -3.16 -11.45 5.69
C SER A 117 -3.55 -10.11 6.31
N CYS A 118 -4.33 -10.16 7.38
CA CYS A 118 -4.70 -9.00 8.18
C CYS A 118 -4.12 -9.13 9.60
N CYS A 119 -3.86 -7.99 10.25
CA CYS A 119 -3.46 -7.97 11.65
C CYS A 119 -4.71 -8.13 12.53
N THR A 120 -4.88 -9.31 13.13
CA THR A 120 -6.09 -9.69 13.88
C THR A 120 -5.77 -10.07 15.33
N ILE A 121 -6.82 -10.15 16.15
CA ILE A 121 -6.72 -10.61 17.54
C ILE A 121 -6.50 -12.13 17.54
N ALA A 122 -5.37 -12.58 18.07
CA ALA A 122 -5.05 -14.00 18.16
C ALA A 122 -5.61 -14.65 19.44
N THR A 123 -5.56 -13.92 20.56
CA THR A 123 -6.17 -14.35 21.83
C THR A 123 -6.78 -13.16 22.56
N THR A 124 -7.80 -13.42 23.38
CA THR A 124 -8.46 -12.39 24.22
C THR A 124 -8.18 -12.63 25.70
N HIS A 125 -8.38 -11.59 26.49
CA HIS A 125 -8.50 -11.66 27.94
C HIS A 125 -9.64 -10.75 28.40
N GLN A 126 -10.12 -11.01 29.61
CA GLN A 126 -11.21 -10.26 30.21
C GLN A 126 -10.69 -9.05 30.99
N VAL A 127 -11.35 -7.91 30.79
CA VAL A 127 -11.15 -6.68 31.54
C VAL A 127 -12.43 -6.39 32.31
N THR A 128 -12.30 -6.37 33.63
CA THR A 128 -13.41 -6.08 34.56
C THR A 128 -13.35 -4.64 35.02
N PHE A 129 -14.50 -3.97 35.04
CA PHE A 129 -14.62 -2.58 35.49
C PHE A 129 -15.96 -2.36 36.19
N SER A 130 -16.01 -1.37 37.07
CA SER A 130 -17.23 -1.03 37.80
C SER A 130 -17.84 0.27 37.27
N MET A 131 -19.16 0.32 37.20
CA MET A 131 -19.93 1.52 36.88
C MET A 131 -20.82 1.90 38.06
N TYR A 132 -20.95 3.20 38.31
CA TYR A 132 -21.93 3.72 39.25
C TYR A 132 -23.27 3.85 38.52
N CYS A 133 -24.28 3.16 39.01
CA CYS A 133 -25.63 3.16 38.48
C CYS A 133 -26.63 3.63 39.54
N TRP A 134 -27.86 3.95 39.10
CA TRP A 134 -28.94 4.30 40.02
C TRP A 134 -29.20 3.21 41.08
N SER A 135 -29.01 1.94 40.71
CA SER A 135 -29.15 0.78 41.60
C SER A 135 -27.90 0.49 42.47
N GLY A 136 -26.90 1.37 42.45
CA GLY A 136 -25.61 1.20 43.12
C GLY A 136 -24.47 0.86 42.16
N VAL A 137 -23.33 0.43 42.73
CA VAL A 137 -22.14 0.06 41.96
C VAL A 137 -22.33 -1.34 41.38
N ARG A 138 -22.09 -1.47 40.07
CA ARG A 138 -22.23 -2.73 39.31
C ARG A 138 -20.92 -3.03 38.59
N THR A 139 -20.54 -4.30 38.58
CA THR A 139 -19.32 -4.76 37.91
C THR A 139 -19.67 -5.39 36.56
N TYR A 140 -18.92 -5.02 35.53
CA TYR A 140 -19.06 -5.49 34.17
C TYR A 140 -17.73 -6.04 33.66
N THR A 141 -17.79 -6.94 32.70
CA THR A 141 -16.61 -7.53 32.06
C THR A 141 -16.74 -7.40 30.56
N ILE A 142 -15.62 -7.07 29.89
CA ILE A 142 -15.50 -7.01 28.44
C ILE A 142 -14.26 -7.78 27.99
N GLU A 143 -14.28 -8.27 26.75
CA GLU A 143 -13.12 -8.86 26.10
C GLU A 143 -12.17 -7.76 25.58
N SER A 144 -10.87 -8.05 25.65
CA SER A 144 -9.76 -7.19 25.22
C SER A 144 -8.67 -8.05 24.58
N ALA A 145 -7.94 -7.53 23.60
CA ALA A 145 -6.89 -8.29 22.94
C ALA A 145 -5.75 -8.65 23.94
N ALA A 146 -5.40 -9.93 24.01
CA ALA A 146 -4.26 -10.42 24.78
C ALA A 146 -3.03 -10.64 23.90
N SER A 147 -3.22 -10.97 22.63
CA SER A 147 -2.15 -11.04 21.63
C SER A 147 -2.69 -10.76 20.22
N CYS A 148 -1.79 -10.42 19.30
CA CYS A 148 -2.09 -10.10 17.91
C CYS A 148 -1.22 -10.94 16.99
N ALA A 149 -1.75 -11.31 15.83
CA ALA A 149 -1.00 -12.02 14.81
C ALA A 149 -1.51 -11.67 13.41
N CYS A 150 -0.68 -11.94 12.40
CA CYS A 150 -1.13 -11.94 11.02
C CYS A 150 -1.93 -13.22 10.76
N GLY A 151 -3.17 -13.06 10.34
CA GLY A 151 -4.07 -14.17 10.04
C GLY A 151 -4.99 -13.86 8.85
N VAL A 152 -5.93 -14.77 8.59
CA VAL A 152 -6.94 -14.56 7.55
C VAL A 152 -7.76 -13.33 7.90
N CYS A 153 -7.98 -12.47 6.90
CA CYS A 153 -8.86 -11.33 7.03
C CYS A 153 -10.30 -11.81 7.25
N ASP A 154 -10.85 -11.56 8.43
CA ASP A 154 -12.26 -11.78 8.75
C ASP A 154 -12.91 -10.43 9.03
N TYR A 155 -14.04 -10.17 8.36
CA TYR A 155 -14.80 -8.94 8.50
C TYR A 155 -15.77 -8.96 9.69
N ASN A 156 -15.93 -10.12 10.36
CA ASN A 156 -16.81 -10.28 11.53
C ASN A 156 -16.09 -10.02 12.88
N GLN A 157 -14.87 -9.50 12.84
CA GLN A 157 -14.04 -9.18 14.01
C GLN A 157 -14.29 -7.78 14.56
#